data_AF-A0A401RPQ2-F1
#
_entry.id   AF-A0A401RPQ2-F1
#
_cell.length_a   1.000
_cell.length_b   1.000
_cell.length_c   1.000
_cell.angle_alpha   90.00
_cell.angle_beta   90.00
_cell.angle_gamma   90.00
#
_symmetry.space_group_name_H-M   'P 1'
#
loop_
_entity.id
_entity.type
_entity.pdbx_description
1 polymer ?
#
loop_
_entity_poly.entity_id
_entity_poly.type
_entity_poly.pdbx_seq_one_letter_code
_entity_poly.pdbx_strand_id
1 'polypeptide(L)'
;PLSLPTLPSVSPTPRSVQHVGHSPPSPPPSPPGAVRAGATLSVFSFQAPCQCFGHSKRCSYLLLFRAAVCVSCRHRTRGRQCHLCRSGYHRNPSAQLHHHNICLDCQCNPDGSLHRRCNDTGYCDCKAGGTGPKCDKCLPGYYWHRGCRARVCDNVLTRCENGGVCEDNGRCLCHPPYTGLLCEKHQCKKGAGACVSQSPQDPSFTHLLLSLTALLITANDHGAL
;
A
#
# COMPACT_ATOMS: atom_id res chain seq x y z
N PRO A 1 -36.04 20.21 30.19
CA PRO A 1 -36.21 18.79 30.59
C PRO A 1 -36.81 17.98 29.42
N LEU A 2 -35.95 17.49 28.54
CA LEU A 2 -36.33 16.57 27.45
C LEU A 2 -35.43 15.36 27.59
N SER A 3 -36.01 14.26 28.06
CA SER A 3 -35.35 12.98 28.27
C SER A 3 -35.34 12.21 26.95
N LEU A 4 -34.15 11.90 26.42
CA LEU A 4 -33.98 10.97 25.30
C LEU A 4 -34.12 9.52 25.77
N PRO A 5 -34.73 8.61 24.97
CA PRO A 5 -34.78 7.20 25.30
C PRO A 5 -33.44 6.51 25.02
N THR A 6 -32.97 5.73 25.99
CA THR A 6 -31.76 4.90 25.92
C THR A 6 -32.00 3.67 25.04
N LEU A 7 -31.19 3.49 23.99
CA LEU A 7 -31.14 2.27 23.19
C LEU A 7 -30.45 1.13 23.97
N PRO A 8 -30.88 -0.14 23.82
CA PRO A 8 -30.21 -1.27 24.47
C PRO A 8 -28.87 -1.56 23.79
N SER A 9 -27.84 -1.72 24.61
CA SER A 9 -26.51 -2.14 24.20
C SER A 9 -26.52 -3.60 23.74
N VAL A 10 -26.33 -3.85 22.45
CA VAL A 10 -26.13 -5.19 21.90
C VAL A 10 -24.65 -5.52 21.98
N SER A 11 -24.28 -6.32 22.97
CA SER A 11 -22.93 -6.89 23.10
C SER A 11 -22.67 -7.88 21.94
N PRO A 12 -21.56 -7.76 21.19
CA PRO A 12 -21.21 -8.77 20.19
C PRO A 12 -20.79 -10.06 20.91
N THR A 13 -21.52 -11.14 20.67
CA THR A 13 -21.13 -12.49 21.11
C THR A 13 -19.85 -12.90 20.38
N PRO A 14 -18.85 -13.49 21.07
CA PRO A 14 -17.68 -14.01 20.38
C PRO A 14 -18.08 -15.24 19.58
N ARG A 15 -17.99 -15.15 18.24
CA ARG A 15 -18.04 -16.32 17.36
C ARG A 15 -16.89 -17.25 17.74
N SER A 16 -17.23 -18.42 18.28
CA SER A 16 -16.30 -19.53 18.46
C SER A 16 -15.76 -19.96 17.10
N VAL A 17 -14.52 -19.56 16.79
CA VAL A 17 -13.77 -20.12 15.66
C VAL A 17 -13.36 -21.52 16.08
N GLN A 18 -14.02 -22.54 15.52
CA GLN A 18 -13.57 -23.92 15.64
C GLN A 18 -12.19 -24.04 14.99
N HIS A 19 -11.15 -23.96 15.81
CA HIS A 19 -9.83 -24.44 15.42
C HIS A 19 -9.94 -25.95 15.24
N VAL A 20 -9.91 -26.42 14.00
CA VAL A 20 -9.63 -27.82 13.69
C VAL A 20 -8.20 -28.08 14.15
N GLY A 21 -8.07 -28.56 15.38
CA GLY A 21 -6.82 -29.00 15.97
C GLY A 21 -6.25 -30.14 15.15
N HIS A 22 -5.33 -29.82 14.25
CA HIS A 22 -4.47 -30.83 13.67
C HIS A 22 -3.45 -31.17 14.76
N SER A 23 -3.59 -32.38 15.33
CA SER A 23 -2.61 -32.94 16.25
C SER A 23 -1.20 -32.79 15.67
N PRO A 24 -0.19 -32.41 16.47
CA PRO A 24 1.18 -32.40 16.00
C PRO A 24 1.55 -33.81 15.51
N PRO A 25 2.35 -33.94 14.43
CA PRO A 25 2.86 -35.24 14.02
C PRO A 25 3.63 -35.85 15.19
N SER A 26 3.31 -37.10 15.52
CA SER A 26 3.98 -37.88 16.55
C SER A 26 5.50 -37.92 16.30
N PRO A 27 6.33 -37.84 17.36
CA PRO A 27 7.76 -38.02 17.20
C PRO A 27 8.05 -39.42 16.65
N PRO A 28 9.09 -39.58 15.79
CA PRO A 28 9.49 -40.91 15.32
C PRO A 28 9.89 -41.80 16.51
N PRO A 29 9.67 -43.13 16.43
CA PRO A 29 10.05 -44.04 17.49
C PRO A 29 11.56 -43.98 17.72
N SER A 30 11.96 -43.87 18.98
CA SER A 30 13.34 -44.02 19.42
C SER A 30 13.87 -45.39 18.99
N PRO A 31 15.13 -45.50 18.51
CA PRO A 31 15.69 -46.80 18.16
C PRO A 31 15.81 -47.68 19.42
N PRO A 32 15.50 -48.99 19.33
CA PRO A 32 15.75 -49.92 20.42
C PRO A 32 17.25 -50.22 20.45
N GLY A 33 17.90 -49.88 21.55
CA GLY A 33 19.33 -50.12 21.73
C GLY A 33 19.67 -50.29 23.20
N ALA A 34 19.52 -51.51 23.70
CA ALA A 34 20.18 -51.94 24.92
C ALA A 34 21.69 -51.76 24.77
N VAL A 35 22.34 -51.02 25.67
CA VAL A 35 23.81 -50.96 25.73
C VAL A 35 24.27 -51.69 26.98
N ARG A 36 24.94 -52.82 26.74
CA ARG A 36 25.66 -53.62 27.74
C ARG A 36 26.87 -52.83 28.24
N ALA A 37 27.17 -52.96 29.54
CA ALA A 37 28.31 -52.33 30.19
C ALA A 37 29.64 -52.68 29.48
N GLY A 38 30.31 -51.65 28.98
CA GLY A 38 31.57 -51.73 28.24
C GLY A 38 31.91 -50.36 27.67
N ALA A 39 32.14 -49.38 28.53
CA ALA A 39 32.34 -47.98 28.15
C ALA A 39 33.72 -47.75 27.51
N THR A 40 33.85 -48.07 26.22
CA THR A 40 34.65 -47.22 25.34
C THR A 40 33.86 -45.92 25.16
N LEU A 41 34.48 -44.76 25.40
CA LEU A 41 33.91 -43.44 25.09
C LEU A 41 33.64 -43.36 23.58
N SER A 42 32.53 -43.93 23.12
CA SER A 42 31.96 -43.57 21.84
C SER A 42 31.57 -42.11 22.00
N VAL A 43 32.28 -41.24 21.31
CA VAL A 43 31.83 -39.87 21.07
C VAL A 43 30.48 -40.02 20.37
N PHE A 44 29.40 -40.08 21.15
CA PHE A 44 28.04 -40.08 20.64
C PHE A 44 27.94 -38.80 19.83
N SER A 45 28.04 -38.96 18.52
CA SER A 45 27.82 -37.89 17.57
C SER A 45 26.35 -37.55 17.67
N PHE A 46 26.00 -36.67 18.60
CA PHE A 46 24.70 -36.02 18.67
C PHE A 46 24.56 -35.15 17.42
N GLN A 47 24.28 -35.78 16.29
CA GLN A 47 23.82 -35.09 15.10
C GLN A 47 22.32 -34.87 15.29
N ALA A 48 21.97 -33.64 15.68
CA ALA A 48 20.59 -33.22 15.61
C ALA A 48 20.06 -33.48 14.19
N PRO A 49 18.87 -34.09 14.04
CA PRO A 49 18.33 -34.39 12.72
C PRO A 49 18.20 -33.10 11.90
N CYS A 50 18.59 -33.17 10.62
CA CYS A 50 18.55 -32.02 9.71
C CYS A 50 17.10 -31.74 9.29
N GLN A 51 16.35 -31.03 10.14
CA GLN A 51 14.95 -30.67 9.91
C GLN A 51 14.85 -29.29 9.25
N CYS A 52 14.77 -29.26 7.92
CA CYS A 52 14.70 -28.01 7.13
C CYS A 52 13.35 -27.78 6.44
N PHE A 53 12.26 -28.39 6.95
CA PHE A 53 10.91 -28.34 6.38
C PHE A 53 10.88 -28.60 4.85
N GLY A 54 11.72 -29.49 4.34
CA GLY A 54 11.79 -29.78 2.90
C GLY A 54 12.34 -28.65 2.04
N HIS A 55 12.93 -27.61 2.64
CA HIS A 55 13.51 -26.46 1.94
C HIS A 55 15.03 -26.49 1.89
N SER A 56 15.67 -27.42 2.59
CA SER A 56 17.05 -27.82 2.33
C SER A 56 17.22 -29.30 2.69
N LYS A 57 18.23 -29.93 2.09
CA LYS A 57 18.70 -31.27 2.49
C LYS A 57 20.09 -31.21 3.15
N ARG A 58 20.64 -30.00 3.33
CA ARG A 58 22.00 -29.78 3.82
C ARG A 58 21.95 -28.97 5.11
N CYS A 59 22.68 -29.45 6.12
CA CYS A 59 22.88 -28.75 7.39
C CYS A 59 24.37 -28.54 7.66
N SER A 60 24.68 -27.41 8.30
CA SER A 60 25.95 -27.20 9.01
C SER A 60 25.74 -27.58 10.47
N TYR A 61 26.67 -28.36 11.02
CA TYR A 61 26.59 -28.88 12.38
C TYR A 61 27.53 -28.07 13.29
N LEU A 62 26.94 -27.43 14.29
CA LEU A 62 27.65 -26.68 15.31
C LEU A 62 27.77 -27.56 16.55
N LEU A 63 28.92 -28.25 16.68
CA LEU A 63 29.18 -29.22 17.74
C LEU A 63 29.10 -28.60 19.15
N LEU A 64 29.57 -27.35 19.29
CA LEU A 64 29.56 -26.63 20.58
C LEU A 64 28.14 -26.44 21.14
N PHE A 65 27.16 -26.25 20.26
CA PHE A 65 25.76 -26.01 20.63
C PHE A 65 24.86 -27.22 20.36
N ARG A 66 25.44 -28.37 19.97
CA ARG A 66 24.72 -29.58 19.52
C ARG A 66 23.56 -29.26 18.56
N ALA A 67 23.82 -28.35 17.62
CA ALA A 67 22.80 -27.79 16.76
C ALA A 67 23.08 -28.06 15.28
N ALA A 68 22.04 -28.41 14.53
CA ALA A 68 22.06 -28.40 13.07
C ALA A 68 21.39 -27.11 12.57
N VAL A 69 22.04 -26.43 11.62
CA VAL A 69 21.52 -25.23 10.95
C VAL A 69 21.44 -25.52 9.47
N CYS A 70 20.24 -25.39 8.90
CA CYS A 70 20.02 -25.58 7.48
C CYS A 70 20.83 -24.56 6.66
N VAL A 71 21.56 -25.06 5.67
CA VAL A 71 22.32 -24.23 4.74
C VAL A 71 21.68 -24.26 3.37
N SER A 72 21.85 -23.17 2.60
CA SER A 72 21.32 -23.05 1.24
C SER A 72 19.81 -23.31 1.13
N CYS A 73 19.03 -22.75 2.07
CA CYS A 73 17.57 -22.82 2.07
C CYS A 73 16.99 -22.40 0.70
N ARG A 74 16.11 -23.24 0.13
CA ARG A 74 15.40 -23.01 -1.14
C ARG A 74 14.04 -22.38 -0.88
N HIS A 75 13.21 -22.22 -1.92
CA HIS A 75 11.84 -21.73 -1.81
C HIS A 75 11.71 -20.37 -1.11
N ARG A 76 12.72 -19.51 -1.31
CA ARG A 76 12.79 -18.15 -0.73
C ARG A 76 12.75 -18.12 0.80
N THR A 77 13.14 -19.23 1.43
CA THR A 77 13.18 -19.36 2.89
C THR A 77 14.56 -19.09 3.47
N ARG A 78 14.60 -18.84 4.78
CA ARG A 78 15.78 -18.58 5.62
C ARG A 78 15.54 -19.02 7.06
N GLY A 79 16.53 -18.80 7.91
CA GLY A 79 16.49 -19.18 9.32
C GLY A 79 17.02 -20.59 9.53
N ARG A 80 17.19 -20.98 10.79
CA ARG A 80 17.91 -22.22 11.16
C ARG A 80 17.29 -23.50 10.61
N GLN A 81 15.98 -23.49 10.39
CA GLN A 81 15.23 -24.62 9.83
C GLN A 81 14.58 -24.27 8.48
N CYS A 82 14.99 -23.16 7.85
CA CYS A 82 14.32 -22.66 6.64
C CYS A 82 12.82 -22.34 6.84
N HIS A 83 12.37 -21.95 8.03
CA HIS A 83 10.95 -21.69 8.32
C HIS A 83 10.52 -20.22 8.14
N LEU A 84 11.48 -19.31 7.96
CA LEU A 84 11.22 -17.88 7.79
C LEU A 84 11.34 -17.49 6.32
N CYS A 85 10.65 -16.43 5.89
CA CYS A 85 10.83 -15.88 4.56
C CYS A 85 12.05 -14.96 4.49
N ARG A 86 12.78 -15.01 3.37
CA ARG A 86 13.89 -14.09 3.08
C ARG A 86 13.37 -12.65 2.98
N SER A 87 14.24 -11.67 3.21
CA SER A 87 13.90 -10.26 2.98
C SER A 87 13.41 -10.05 1.54
N GLY A 88 12.32 -9.31 1.37
CA GLY A 88 11.63 -9.20 0.07
C GLY A 88 10.58 -10.30 -0.16
N TYR A 89 10.36 -11.18 0.80
CA TYR A 89 9.28 -12.17 0.80
C TYR A 89 8.52 -12.17 2.13
N HIS A 90 7.23 -12.49 2.07
CA HIS A 90 6.36 -12.64 3.24
C HIS A 90 5.67 -14.00 3.26
N ARG A 91 5.11 -14.40 4.40
CA ARG A 91 4.50 -15.72 4.57
C ARG A 91 3.19 -15.83 3.80
N ASN A 92 3.00 -16.92 3.08
CA ASN A 92 1.72 -17.32 2.51
C ASN A 92 0.86 -17.98 3.60
N PRO A 93 -0.24 -17.36 4.05
CA PRO A 93 -1.06 -17.91 5.12
C PRO A 93 -1.79 -19.20 4.71
N SER A 94 -2.01 -19.43 3.42
CA SER A 94 -2.70 -20.60 2.89
C SER A 94 -1.78 -21.80 2.64
N ALA A 95 -0.45 -21.61 2.73
CA ALA A 95 0.51 -22.68 2.47
C ALA A 95 1.02 -23.30 3.77
N GLN A 96 1.19 -24.63 3.76
CA GLN A 96 1.85 -25.35 4.84
C GLN A 96 3.36 -25.09 4.85
N LEU A 97 4.00 -25.28 6.00
CA LEU A 97 5.40 -24.89 6.20
C LEU A 97 6.41 -25.64 5.32
N HIS A 98 6.07 -26.84 4.84
CA HIS A 98 6.93 -27.63 3.95
C HIS A 98 6.66 -27.37 2.46
N HIS A 99 5.69 -26.53 2.14
CA HIS A 99 5.27 -26.25 0.77
C HIS A 99 6.22 -25.27 0.07
N HIS A 100 6.51 -25.48 -1.22
CA HIS A 100 7.46 -24.65 -1.97
C HIS A 100 7.01 -23.19 -2.17
N ASN A 101 5.70 -22.92 -2.05
CA ASN A 101 5.09 -21.58 -2.14
C ASN A 101 4.81 -20.95 -0.76
N ILE A 102 5.56 -21.33 0.28
CA ILE A 102 5.40 -20.77 1.63
C ILE A 102 5.76 -19.28 1.72
N CYS A 103 6.61 -18.78 0.81
CA CYS A 103 7.06 -17.40 0.78
C CYS A 103 6.69 -16.72 -0.54
N LEU A 104 5.90 -15.65 -0.45
CA LEU A 104 5.42 -14.83 -1.56
C LEU A 104 6.26 -13.57 -1.69
N ASP A 105 6.51 -13.15 -2.92
CA ASP A 105 7.28 -11.93 -3.20
C ASP A 105 6.52 -10.70 -2.71
N CYS A 106 7.24 -9.77 -2.06
CA CYS A 106 6.64 -8.55 -1.55
C CYS A 106 6.05 -7.68 -2.65
N GLN A 107 6.60 -7.67 -3.87
CA GLN A 107 6.12 -6.87 -5.00
C GLN A 107 5.95 -5.36 -4.70
N CYS A 108 6.77 -4.79 -3.82
CA CYS A 108 6.74 -3.36 -3.52
C CYS A 108 7.11 -2.53 -4.75
N ASN A 109 6.35 -1.49 -5.08
CA ASN A 109 6.59 -0.61 -6.22
C ASN A 109 7.90 0.19 -6.02
N PRO A 110 8.88 0.17 -6.95
CA PRO A 110 10.16 0.89 -6.75
C PRO A 110 9.99 2.40 -6.64
N ASP A 111 9.02 2.93 -7.36
CA ASP A 111 8.79 4.36 -7.46
C ASP A 111 8.05 4.85 -6.22
N GLY A 112 7.15 4.04 -5.66
CA GLY A 112 6.33 4.39 -4.50
C GLY A 112 6.84 3.91 -3.13
N SER A 113 7.71 2.90 -3.07
CA SER A 113 8.23 2.35 -1.80
C SER A 113 9.66 2.82 -1.50
N LEU A 114 10.00 2.92 -0.21
CA LEU A 114 11.37 3.24 0.24
C LEU A 114 12.36 2.13 -0.15
N HIS A 115 11.90 0.89 -0.16
CA HIS A 115 12.69 -0.28 -0.53
C HIS A 115 11.79 -1.42 -1.01
N ARG A 116 12.40 -2.48 -1.57
CA ARG A 116 11.70 -3.69 -2.04
C ARG A 116 11.30 -4.69 -0.94
N ARG A 117 11.47 -4.32 0.33
CA ARG A 117 11.13 -5.15 1.49
C ARG A 117 9.73 -4.81 2.00
N CYS A 118 9.05 -5.81 2.55
CA CYS A 118 7.77 -5.69 3.22
C CYS A 118 7.82 -6.37 4.60
N ASN A 119 6.82 -6.10 5.42
CA ASN A 119 6.62 -6.78 6.70
C ASN A 119 6.09 -8.22 6.50
N ASP A 120 5.88 -8.94 7.61
CA ASP A 120 5.42 -10.34 7.58
C ASP A 120 4.02 -10.53 6.97
N THR A 121 3.22 -9.46 6.89
CA THR A 121 1.89 -9.46 6.26
C THR A 121 1.91 -9.05 4.79
N GLY A 122 3.06 -8.66 4.25
CA GLY A 122 3.22 -8.29 2.85
C GLY A 122 3.05 -6.79 2.56
N TYR A 123 2.95 -5.93 3.57
CA TYR A 123 2.84 -4.48 3.43
C TYR A 123 4.23 -3.82 3.30
N CYS A 124 4.35 -2.95 2.31
CA CYS A 124 5.57 -2.22 1.98
C CYS A 124 5.64 -0.87 2.70
N ASP A 125 6.86 -0.41 2.97
CA ASP A 125 7.08 0.94 3.51
C ASP A 125 7.03 1.97 2.36
N CYS A 126 6.00 2.80 2.36
CA CYS A 126 5.76 3.77 1.29
C CYS A 126 6.55 5.07 1.50
N LYS A 127 6.96 5.67 0.38
CA LYS A 127 7.44 7.06 0.35
C LYS A 127 6.29 8.02 0.68
N ALA A 128 6.64 9.26 1.01
CA ALA A 128 5.67 10.32 1.27
C ALA A 128 4.63 10.42 0.14
N GLY A 129 3.37 10.53 0.51
CA GLY A 129 2.25 10.57 -0.45
C GLY A 129 1.83 9.22 -1.03
N GLY A 130 2.61 8.14 -0.84
CA GLY A 130 2.27 6.79 -1.27
C GLY A 130 1.39 6.06 -0.25
N THR A 131 0.52 5.17 -0.73
CA THR A 131 -0.36 4.34 0.10
C THR A 131 -0.68 3.00 -0.57
N GLY A 132 -1.37 2.13 0.14
CA GLY A 132 -1.69 0.76 -0.27
C GLY A 132 -0.59 -0.25 0.10
N PRO A 133 -0.89 -1.56 0.02
CA PRO A 133 0.03 -2.60 0.48
C PRO A 133 1.33 -2.66 -0.33
N LYS A 134 1.30 -2.20 -1.59
CA LYS A 134 2.44 -2.23 -2.52
C LYS A 134 2.96 -0.85 -2.90
N CYS A 135 2.44 0.21 -2.25
CA CYS A 135 2.75 1.60 -2.54
C CYS A 135 2.51 1.99 -4.01
N ASP A 136 1.45 1.44 -4.59
CA ASP A 136 1.00 1.63 -5.96
C ASP A 136 -0.11 2.69 -6.08
N LYS A 137 -0.55 3.25 -4.96
CA LYS A 137 -1.59 4.27 -4.88
C LYS A 137 -1.03 5.52 -4.23
N CYS A 138 -1.64 6.66 -4.55
CA CYS A 138 -1.31 7.93 -3.91
C CYS A 138 -2.42 8.36 -2.95
N LEU A 139 -2.02 9.02 -1.87
CA LEU A 139 -2.92 9.70 -0.95
C LEU A 139 -3.66 10.84 -1.68
N PRO A 140 -4.82 11.29 -1.15
CA PRO A 140 -5.48 12.50 -1.64
C PRO A 140 -4.51 13.70 -1.70
N GLY A 141 -4.61 14.51 -2.74
CA GLY A 141 -3.70 15.63 -2.98
C GLY A 141 -2.37 15.24 -3.67
N TYR A 142 -2.10 13.93 -3.83
CA TYR A 142 -0.96 13.42 -4.59
C TYR A 142 -1.40 12.82 -5.92
N TYR A 143 -0.46 12.63 -6.83
CA TYR A 143 -0.70 11.91 -8.07
C TYR A 143 0.50 11.10 -8.53
N TRP A 144 0.23 10.09 -9.34
CA TRP A 144 1.24 9.17 -9.81
C TRP A 144 2.01 9.77 -11.00
N HIS A 145 3.31 10.01 -10.81
CA HIS A 145 4.25 10.33 -11.87
C HIS A 145 5.65 9.84 -11.46
N ARG A 146 5.95 8.58 -11.81
CA ARG A 146 7.17 7.87 -11.37
C ARG A 146 7.32 7.96 -9.84
N GLY A 147 6.22 7.66 -9.14
CA GLY A 147 6.05 7.83 -7.70
C GLY A 147 4.94 8.83 -7.37
N CYS A 148 4.58 8.96 -6.10
CA CYS A 148 3.56 9.91 -5.67
C CYS A 148 4.15 11.30 -5.48
N ARG A 149 3.63 12.29 -6.20
CA ARG A 149 4.04 13.69 -6.11
C ARG A 149 2.89 14.56 -5.64
N ALA A 150 3.17 15.50 -4.73
CA ALA A 150 2.17 16.41 -4.19
C ALA A 150 1.67 17.36 -5.29
N ARG A 151 0.37 17.66 -5.30
CA ARG A 151 -0.20 18.78 -6.05
C ARG A 151 -0.59 19.95 -5.15
N VAL A 152 -0.59 19.74 -3.84
CA VAL A 152 -0.93 20.77 -2.86
C VAL A 152 0.35 21.51 -2.49
N CYS A 153 0.36 22.84 -2.68
CA CYS A 153 1.53 23.66 -2.37
C CYS A 153 1.44 24.42 -1.05
N ASP A 154 0.25 24.60 -0.48
CA ASP A 154 0.10 25.37 0.75
C ASP A 154 -0.78 24.64 1.77
N ASN A 155 -0.85 25.22 2.97
CA ASN A 155 -1.68 24.71 4.07
C ASN A 155 -3.18 24.93 3.84
N VAL A 156 -3.56 25.69 2.80
CA VAL A 156 -4.96 25.94 2.41
C VAL A 156 -5.42 24.91 1.36
N LEU A 157 -4.60 23.90 1.07
CA LEU A 157 -4.86 22.85 0.09
C LEU A 157 -4.99 23.37 -1.35
N THR A 158 -4.38 24.51 -1.66
CA THR A 158 -4.33 25.01 -3.03
C THR A 158 -3.62 24.01 -3.93
N ARG A 159 -4.39 23.48 -4.87
CA ARG A 159 -3.99 22.36 -5.71
C ARG A 159 -3.56 22.86 -7.09
N CYS A 160 -2.39 22.45 -7.54
CA CYS A 160 -1.99 22.58 -8.93
C CYS A 160 -3.01 21.87 -9.84
N GLU A 161 -3.58 22.64 -10.75
CA GLU A 161 -4.52 22.20 -11.78
C GLU A 161 -3.79 21.55 -12.96
N ASN A 162 -4.56 20.95 -13.87
CA ASN A 162 -4.07 20.47 -15.17
C ASN A 162 -2.81 19.57 -15.13
N GLY A 163 -2.68 18.77 -14.07
CA GLY A 163 -1.56 17.84 -13.94
C GLY A 163 -0.29 18.45 -13.34
N GLY A 164 -0.32 19.71 -12.91
CA GLY A 164 0.82 20.38 -12.28
C GLY A 164 1.28 19.70 -10.98
N VAL A 165 2.55 19.91 -10.65
CA VAL A 165 3.21 19.32 -9.48
C VAL A 165 3.65 20.41 -8.54
N CYS A 166 3.45 20.22 -7.25
CA CYS A 166 4.07 21.13 -6.30
C CYS A 166 5.55 20.80 -6.13
N GLU A 167 6.39 21.83 -6.24
CA GLU A 167 7.80 21.80 -5.86
C GLU A 167 7.99 22.66 -4.59
N ASP A 168 8.71 22.11 -3.60
CA ASP A 168 9.10 22.74 -2.34
C ASP A 168 7.98 23.48 -1.57
N ASN A 169 6.73 23.03 -1.69
CA ASN A 169 5.56 23.67 -1.06
C ASN A 169 5.44 25.18 -1.36
N GLY A 170 5.84 25.61 -2.56
CA GLY A 170 5.85 27.03 -2.90
C GLY A 170 5.42 27.36 -4.33
N ARG A 171 5.51 26.41 -5.27
CA ARG A 171 5.20 26.68 -6.67
C ARG A 171 4.70 25.45 -7.42
N CYS A 172 3.69 25.65 -8.26
CA CYS A 172 3.29 24.64 -9.22
C CYS A 172 4.21 24.64 -10.45
N LEU A 173 4.81 23.48 -10.71
CA LEU A 173 5.44 23.14 -11.97
C LEU A 173 4.36 22.70 -12.96
N CYS A 174 4.18 23.52 -13.99
CA CYS A 174 3.18 23.26 -15.02
C CYS A 174 3.77 22.39 -16.14
N HIS A 175 3.08 21.29 -16.45
CA HIS A 175 3.38 20.55 -17.66
C HIS A 175 2.84 21.32 -18.87
N PRO A 176 3.58 21.39 -19.98
CA PRO A 176 3.06 21.97 -21.21
C PRO A 176 1.76 21.26 -21.64
N PRO A 177 0.77 22.00 -22.15
CA PRO A 177 0.80 23.41 -22.50
C PRO A 177 0.27 24.32 -21.39
N TYR A 178 0.34 23.99 -20.10
CA TYR A 178 -0.27 24.81 -19.05
C TYR A 178 0.69 25.85 -18.44
N THR A 179 0.14 26.94 -17.92
CA THR A 179 0.82 28.06 -17.27
C THR A 179 -0.07 28.68 -16.19
N GLY A 180 0.42 29.67 -15.46
CA GLY A 180 -0.26 30.26 -14.29
C GLY A 180 0.36 29.79 -12.97
N LEU A 181 -0.09 30.37 -11.86
CA LEU A 181 0.46 30.06 -10.52
C LEU A 181 0.07 28.65 -10.07
N LEU A 182 -1.11 28.20 -10.50
CA LEU A 182 -1.67 26.88 -10.21
C LEU A 182 -1.77 26.03 -11.47
N CYS A 183 -1.15 26.44 -12.58
CA CYS A 183 -1.31 25.80 -13.89
C CYS A 183 -2.75 25.85 -14.43
N GLU A 184 -3.51 26.85 -14.01
CA GLU A 184 -4.93 27.05 -14.36
C GLU A 184 -5.14 27.57 -15.79
N LYS A 185 -4.08 28.09 -16.44
CA LYS A 185 -4.16 28.72 -17.76
C LYS A 185 -3.53 27.84 -18.83
N HIS A 186 -4.08 27.88 -20.04
CA HIS A 186 -3.42 27.32 -21.21
C HIS A 186 -2.36 28.30 -21.75
N GLN A 187 -1.22 27.77 -22.16
CA GLN A 187 -0.13 28.53 -22.76
C GLN A 187 -0.50 28.85 -24.19
N CYS A 188 -0.42 30.14 -24.50
CA CYS A 188 -0.74 30.70 -25.80
C CYS A 188 0.55 31.15 -26.46
N LYS A 189 1.01 30.42 -27.47
CA LYS A 189 2.13 30.89 -28.28
C LYS A 189 1.66 32.07 -29.13
N LYS A 190 2.31 33.22 -29.00
CA LYS A 190 2.17 34.34 -29.93
C LYS A 190 2.85 33.94 -31.25
N GLY A 191 2.08 33.40 -32.17
CA GLY A 191 2.54 33.03 -33.51
C GLY A 191 1.60 32.02 -34.15
N ALA A 192 0.79 32.51 -35.09
CA ALA A 192 -0.25 31.81 -35.85
C ALA A 192 -1.49 31.33 -35.06
N GLY A 193 -2.47 32.23 -34.96
CA GLY A 193 -3.89 31.86 -34.92
C GLY A 193 -4.45 31.33 -33.59
N ALA A 194 -5.02 32.25 -32.81
CA ALA A 194 -6.09 32.05 -31.85
C ALA A 194 -5.80 31.19 -30.60
N CYS A 195 -5.50 31.87 -29.50
CA CYS A 195 -6.06 31.44 -28.22
C CYS A 195 -7.44 32.05 -28.05
N VAL A 196 -8.49 31.27 -28.31
CA VAL A 196 -9.82 31.60 -27.83
C VAL A 196 -9.87 31.15 -26.38
N SER A 197 -9.65 32.08 -25.44
CA SER A 197 -10.06 31.85 -24.06
C SER A 197 -11.58 31.86 -24.03
N GLN A 198 -12.19 30.68 -24.17
CA GLN A 198 -13.57 30.50 -23.74
C GLN A 198 -13.57 30.57 -22.21
N SER A 199 -13.55 31.79 -21.68
CA SER A 199 -14.23 32.03 -20.41
C SER A 199 -15.68 31.60 -20.63
N PRO A 200 -16.33 30.88 -19.71
CA PRO A 200 -17.78 30.80 -19.74
C PRO A 200 -18.27 32.23 -19.53
N GLN A 201 -18.58 32.90 -20.63
CA GLN A 201 -19.55 33.98 -20.60
C GLN A 201 -20.87 33.27 -20.36
N ASP A 202 -21.33 33.27 -19.11
CA ASP A 202 -22.75 33.06 -18.82
C ASP A 202 -23.52 34.11 -19.63
N PRO A 203 -24.27 33.74 -20.69
CA PRO A 203 -25.08 34.69 -21.45
C PRO A 203 -26.40 35.00 -20.71
N SER A 204 -26.53 34.59 -19.46
CA SER A 204 -27.82 34.51 -18.77
C SER A 204 -28.25 35.79 -18.05
N PHE A 205 -27.36 36.77 -17.85
CA PHE A 205 -27.72 38.00 -17.11
C PHE A 205 -27.93 39.24 -18.00
N THR A 206 -27.40 39.28 -19.22
CA THR A 206 -27.60 40.43 -20.12
C THR A 206 -28.98 40.41 -20.78
N HIS A 207 -29.55 39.24 -21.07
CA HIS A 207 -30.91 39.14 -21.61
C HIS A 207 -31.99 39.56 -20.60
N LEU A 208 -31.77 39.36 -19.29
CA LEU A 208 -32.76 39.70 -18.26
C LEU A 208 -32.88 41.22 -18.06
N LEU A 209 -31.77 41.95 -18.19
CA LEU A 209 -31.76 43.41 -18.05
C LEU A 209 -32.42 44.11 -19.26
N LEU A 210 -32.22 43.59 -20.47
CA LEU A 210 -32.84 44.12 -21.69
C LEU A 210 -34.36 43.89 -21.74
N SER A 211 -34.85 42.79 -21.14
CA SER A 211 -36.29 42.53 -21.04
C SER A 211 -37.01 43.42 -20.01
N LEU A 212 -36.33 43.82 -18.91
CA LEU A 212 -36.94 44.73 -17.92
C LEU A 212 -37.05 46.17 -18.43
N THR A 213 -36.10 46.62 -19.25
CA THR A 213 -36.15 47.96 -19.84
C THR A 213 -37.25 48.09 -20.91
N ALA A 214 -37.61 47.00 -21.58
CA ALA A 214 -38.70 47.02 -22.57
C ALA A 214 -40.09 47.13 -21.91
N LEU A 215 -40.29 46.55 -20.71
CA LEU A 215 -41.56 46.63 -19.98
C LEU A 215 -41.83 48.02 -19.37
N LEU A 216 -40.78 48.78 -19.03
CA LEU A 216 -40.90 50.14 -18.49
C LEU A 216 -41.17 51.19 -19.56
N ILE A 217 -40.83 50.93 -20.83
CA ILE A 217 -41.09 51.88 -21.93
C ILE A 217 -42.54 51.73 -22.44
N THR A 218 -43.12 50.53 -22.42
CA THR A 218 -44.53 50.32 -22.83
C THR A 218 -45.56 50.71 -21.78
N ALA A 219 -45.15 50.93 -20.53
CA ALA A 219 -46.05 51.35 -19.45
C ALA A 219 -46.28 52.87 -19.40
N ASN A 220 -45.54 53.66 -20.18
CA ASN A 220 -45.56 55.12 -20.09
C ASN A 220 -46.20 55.84 -21.29
N ASP A 221 -46.87 55.10 -22.19
CA ASP A 221 -47.51 55.66 -23.41
C ASP A 221 -49.01 55.29 -23.57
N HIS A 222 -49.72 55.17 -22.45
CA HIS A 222 -51.19 55.15 -22.43
C HIS A 222 -51.74 56.16 -21.42
N GLY A 223 -51.35 57.42 -21.59
CA GLY A 223 -51.80 58.52 -20.74
C GLY A 223 -51.58 59.90 -21.34
N ALA A 224 -52.07 60.17 -22.56
CA ALA A 224 -52.38 61.52 -23.02
C ALA A 224 -53.21 61.49 -24.32
N LEU A 225 -54.33 62.24 -24.29
CA LEU A 225 -55.35 62.53 -25.32
C LEU A 225 -56.39 61.44 -25.63
#